data_AF-A0A497L6H4-F1
#
_entry.id   AF-A0A497L6H4-F1
#
_cell.length_a   1.000
_cell.length_b   1.000
_cell.length_c   1.000
_cell.angle_alpha   90.00
_cell.angle_beta   90.00
_cell.angle_gamma   90.00
#
_symmetry.space_group_name_H-M   'P 1'
#
loop_
_entity.id
_entity.type
_entity.pdbx_description
1 polymer ?
#
loop_
_entity_poly.entity_id
_entity_poly.type
_entity_poly.pdbx_seq_one_letter_code
_entity_poly.pdbx_strand_id
1 'polypeptide(L)'
;MPSPEFFATTVMGLEDVCAREVAGILGLSGLPELGRGRIFFKAPLEAIYELNLWARTMHKLFLLLYRGDFGGTLEGIYKAARQLDYTGVIRPDQAFAVRAERVGQHDFTSMDVAARVGQAVIDSYKASTGVRLKVNLDEPDIEIYAFVRDQELLIG
;
A
#
# COMPACT_ATOMS: atom_id res chain seq x y z
N MET A 1 15.73 -9.60 9.83
CA MET A 1 15.03 -9.48 8.53
C MET A 1 15.36 -8.11 7.96
N PRO A 2 15.48 -7.91 6.64
CA PRO A 2 15.61 -6.56 6.09
C PRO A 2 14.39 -5.73 6.53
N SER A 3 14.62 -4.47 6.90
CA SER A 3 13.56 -3.58 7.35
C SER A 3 12.51 -3.40 6.23
N PRO A 4 11.22 -3.66 6.49
CA PRO A 4 10.16 -3.40 5.51
C PRO A 4 10.14 -1.92 5.10
N GLU A 5 9.57 -1.69 3.92
CA GLU A 5 9.34 -0.35 3.39
C GLU A 5 7.91 0.07 3.66
N PHE A 6 7.73 1.35 3.99
CA PHE A 6 6.45 1.95 4.31
C PHE A 6 6.23 3.18 3.44
N PHE A 7 4.97 3.53 3.27
CA PHE A 7 4.60 4.88 2.90
C PHE A 7 3.48 5.41 3.80
N ALA A 8 3.50 6.72 4.00
CA ALA A 8 2.50 7.41 4.79
C ALA A 8 1.90 8.55 3.96
N THR A 9 0.57 8.68 4.01
CA THR A 9 -0.10 9.83 3.39
C THR A 9 -0.10 11.02 4.32
N THR A 10 -0.07 12.23 3.76
CA THR A 10 -0.10 13.48 4.50
C THR A 10 -0.75 14.58 3.65
N VAL A 11 -0.89 15.78 4.21
CA VAL A 11 -1.39 16.95 3.48
C VAL A 11 -0.37 17.35 2.41
N MET A 12 -0.86 17.61 1.18
CA MET A 12 -0.02 18.09 0.10
C MET A 12 0.64 19.42 0.49
N GLY A 13 1.96 19.51 0.39
CA GLY A 13 2.76 20.65 0.84
C GLY A 13 3.31 20.55 2.27
N LEU A 14 2.93 19.53 3.04
CA LEU A 14 3.48 19.26 4.39
C LEU A 14 4.33 17.99 4.43
N GLU A 15 4.78 17.48 3.28
CA GLU A 15 5.54 16.23 3.21
C GLU A 15 6.88 16.33 3.93
N ASP A 16 7.54 17.49 3.90
CA ASP A 16 8.79 17.72 4.62
C ASP A 16 8.61 17.78 6.14
N VAL A 17 7.49 18.35 6.61
CA VAL A 17 7.11 18.36 8.02
C VAL A 17 6.86 16.92 8.51
N CYS A 18 6.11 16.14 7.72
CA CYS A 18 5.84 14.74 8.01
C CYS A 18 7.11 13.89 8.02
N ALA A 19 8.00 14.08 7.04
CA ALA A 19 9.28 13.38 6.99
C ALA A 19 10.15 13.66 8.23
N ARG A 20 10.21 14.92 8.69
CA ARG A 20 10.95 15.29 9.91
C ARG A 20 10.33 14.70 11.16
N GLU A 21 9.01 14.70 11.27
CA GLU A 21 8.30 14.09 12.41
C GLU A 21 8.60 12.58 12.48
N VAL A 22 8.43 11.85 11.38
CA VAL A 22 8.70 10.40 11.31
C VAL A 22 10.16 10.07 11.60
N ALA A 23 11.10 10.84 11.04
CA ALA A 23 12.52 10.64 11.33
C ALA A 23 12.84 10.87 12.81
N GLY A 24 12.21 11.86 13.45
CA GLY A 24 12.37 12.16 14.87
C GLY A 24 11.79 11.10 15.80
N ILE A 25 10.58 10.60 15.49
CA ILE A 25 9.92 9.53 16.27
C ILE A 25 10.75 8.25 16.23
N LEU A 26 11.15 7.83 15.02
CA LEU A 26 11.82 6.54 14.81
C LEU A 26 13.35 6.61 14.96
N GLY A 27 13.91 7.79 15.19
CA GLY A 27 15.36 7.99 15.26
C GLY A 27 16.10 7.61 13.96
N LEU A 28 15.50 7.90 12.80
CA LEU A 28 16.11 7.58 11.50
C LEU A 28 17.37 8.43 11.25
N SER A 29 18.38 7.84 10.61
CA SER A 29 19.62 8.54 10.24
C SER A 29 19.47 9.50 9.06
N GLY A 30 18.36 9.42 8.33
CA GLY A 30 18.04 10.27 7.19
C GLY A 30 16.55 10.59 7.14
N LEU A 31 16.19 11.57 6.31
CA LEU A 31 14.79 11.91 6.08
C LEU A 31 14.13 10.90 5.12
N PRO A 32 12.87 10.52 5.38
CA PRO A 32 12.01 9.84 4.41
C PRO A 32 12.04 10.50 3.03
N GLU A 33 11.96 9.70 1.97
CA GLU A 33 11.80 10.19 0.60
C GLU A 33 10.46 10.91 0.47
N LEU A 34 10.46 12.09 -0.14
CA LEU A 34 9.25 12.87 -0.36
C LEU A 34 8.58 12.46 -1.69
N GLY A 35 7.30 12.14 -1.62
CA GLY A 35 6.42 12.02 -2.78
C GLY A 35 5.31 13.07 -2.72
N ARG A 36 4.48 13.16 -3.75
CA ARG A 36 3.38 14.13 -3.75
C ARG A 36 2.24 13.67 -2.84
N GLY A 37 2.05 14.35 -1.71
CA GLY A 37 1.09 14.04 -0.64
C GLY A 37 1.47 12.83 0.21
N ARG A 38 2.75 12.42 0.22
CA ARG A 38 3.21 11.21 0.91
C ARG A 38 4.70 11.22 1.20
N ILE A 39 5.12 10.34 2.09
CA ILE A 39 6.53 10.05 2.35
C ILE A 39 6.79 8.54 2.26
N PHE A 40 8.02 8.14 1.91
CA PHE A 40 8.46 6.74 1.86
C PHE A 40 9.70 6.53 2.73
N PHE A 41 9.75 5.43 3.47
CA PHE A 41 10.87 5.13 4.36
C PHE A 41 10.94 3.64 4.70
N LYS A 42 12.11 3.21 5.19
CA LYS A 42 12.32 1.87 5.72
C LYS A 42 12.45 1.91 7.23
N ALA A 43 11.76 1.01 7.91
CA ALA A 43 11.80 0.90 9.36
C ALA A 43 11.53 -0.54 9.81
N PRO A 44 11.90 -0.92 11.03
CA PRO A 44 11.43 -2.18 11.64
C PRO A 44 9.90 -2.23 11.70
N LEU A 45 9.31 -3.42 11.79
CA LEU A 45 7.85 -3.59 11.81
C LEU A 45 7.22 -2.92 13.05
N GLU A 46 7.99 -2.81 14.13
CA GLU A 46 7.63 -2.15 15.38
C GLU A 46 7.30 -0.66 15.18
N ALA A 47 7.81 -0.03 14.11
CA ALA A 47 7.48 1.34 13.75
C ALA A 47 5.97 1.55 13.52
N ILE A 48 5.22 0.50 13.16
CA ILE A 48 3.76 0.56 13.04
C ILE A 48 3.13 1.05 14.35
N TYR A 49 3.59 0.56 15.50
CA TYR A 49 3.03 0.93 16.79
C TYR A 49 3.36 2.38 17.14
N GLU A 50 4.64 2.76 17.00
CA GLU A 50 5.10 4.10 17.36
C GLU A 50 4.44 5.17 16.48
N LEU A 51 4.39 4.96 15.17
CA LEU A 51 3.82 5.95 14.25
C LEU A 51 2.31 6.11 14.43
N ASN A 52 1.55 5.03 14.62
CA ASN A 52 0.11 5.13 14.84
C ASN A 52 -0.24 5.79 16.20
N LEU A 53 0.66 5.74 17.18
CA LEU A 53 0.43 6.36 18.50
C LEU A 53 0.91 7.81 18.57
N TRP A 54 2.04 8.14 17.94
CA TRP A 54 2.75 9.40 18.17
C TRP A 54 2.71 10.38 17.01
N ALA A 55 2.60 9.91 15.77
CA ALA A 55 2.64 10.79 14.61
C ALA A 55 1.36 11.65 14.52
N ARG A 56 1.52 12.94 14.20
CA ARG A 56 0.42 13.92 14.16
C ARG A 56 0.21 14.53 12.79
N THR A 57 1.17 14.32 11.89
CA THR A 57 1.19 14.96 10.57
C THR A 57 0.85 13.98 9.44
N MET A 58 0.85 12.67 9.71
CA MET A 58 0.43 11.65 8.75
C MET A 58 -1.02 11.22 8.97
N HIS A 59 -1.70 10.82 7.88
CA HIS A 59 -3.10 10.39 7.92
C HIS A 59 -3.26 8.88 8.01
N LYS A 60 -2.52 8.12 7.18
CA LYS A 60 -2.52 6.66 7.16
C LYS A 60 -1.12 6.12 6.88
N LEU A 61 -0.75 5.04 7.56
CA LEU A 61 0.47 4.27 7.33
C LEU A 61 0.13 3.03 6.50
N PHE A 62 0.98 2.70 5.54
CA PHE A 62 0.85 1.52 4.69
C PHE A 62 2.19 0.77 4.62
N LEU A 63 2.12 -0.56 4.61
CA LEU A 63 3.26 -1.42 4.34
C LEU A 63 3.44 -1.50 2.82
N LEU A 64 4.51 -0.94 2.27
CA LEU A 64 4.70 -0.88 0.83
C LEU A 64 5.03 -2.28 0.28
N LEU A 65 4.09 -2.89 -0.44
CA LEU A 65 4.29 -4.17 -1.11
C LEU A 65 4.79 -4.00 -2.55
N TYR A 66 4.39 -2.92 -3.23
CA TYR A 66 4.81 -2.63 -4.58
C TYR A 66 4.82 -1.13 -4.85
N ARG A 67 5.86 -0.67 -5.56
CA ARG A 67 5.94 0.65 -6.18
C ARG A 67 6.60 0.50 -7.54
N GLY A 68 5.93 0.96 -8.60
CA GLY A 68 6.49 0.88 -9.94
C GLY A 68 5.53 1.29 -11.04
N ASP A 69 6.03 1.23 -12.26
CA ASP A 69 5.26 1.50 -13.46
C ASP A 69 4.39 0.28 -13.84
N PHE A 70 3.11 0.51 -14.14
CA PHE A 70 2.16 -0.53 -14.51
C PHE A 70 1.84 -0.56 -16.02
N GLY A 71 2.54 0.19 -16.85
CA GLY A 71 2.38 0.24 -18.30
C GLY A 71 1.04 0.82 -18.76
N GLY A 72 0.36 1.60 -17.91
CA GLY A 72 -0.86 2.33 -18.28
C GLY A 72 -2.11 1.47 -18.50
N THR A 73 -2.09 0.17 -18.16
CA THR A 73 -3.23 -0.74 -18.42
C THR A 73 -3.68 -1.51 -17.18
N LEU A 74 -4.97 -1.87 -17.11
CA LEU A 74 -5.50 -2.75 -16.06
C LEU A 74 -4.77 -4.10 -16.00
N GLU A 75 -4.32 -4.62 -17.14
CA GLU A 75 -3.57 -5.88 -17.18
C GLU A 75 -2.17 -5.73 -16.56
N GLY A 76 -1.53 -4.58 -16.73
CA GLY A 76 -0.28 -4.29 -16.02
C GLY A 76 -0.47 -4.18 -14.51
N ILE A 77 -1.56 -3.55 -14.05
CA ILE A 77 -1.95 -3.51 -12.62
C ILE A 77 -2.14 -4.93 -12.08
N TYR A 78 -2.88 -5.77 -12.81
CA TYR A 78 -3.08 -7.17 -12.42
C TYR A 78 -1.75 -7.91 -12.26
N LYS A 79 -0.87 -7.83 -13.26
CA LYS A 79 0.42 -8.51 -13.23
C LYS A 79 1.27 -8.05 -12.05
N ALA A 80 1.32 -6.74 -11.82
CA ALA A 80 2.05 -6.14 -10.70
C ALA A 80 1.51 -6.58 -9.33
N ALA A 81 0.18 -6.67 -9.18
CA ALA A 81 -0.43 -7.17 -7.95
C ALA A 81 -0.31 -8.71 -7.80
N ARG A 82 -0.36 -9.45 -8.91
CA ARG A 82 -0.42 -10.93 -8.91
C ARG A 82 0.93 -11.56 -8.56
N GLN A 83 2.03 -10.89 -8.85
CA GLN A 83 3.38 -11.37 -8.53
C GLN A 83 3.75 -11.25 -7.04
N LEU A 84 2.98 -10.49 -6.25
CA LEU A 84 3.24 -10.28 -4.83
C LEU A 84 2.86 -11.51 -4.01
N ASP A 85 3.64 -11.80 -2.97
CA ASP A 85 3.32 -12.80 -1.97
C ASP A 85 2.57 -12.16 -0.79
N TYR A 86 1.31 -12.54 -0.65
CA TYR A 86 0.42 -12.04 0.41
C TYR A 86 0.40 -12.94 1.64
N THR A 87 1.05 -14.11 1.60
CA THR A 87 1.02 -15.07 2.72
C THR A 87 1.70 -14.54 3.99
N GLY A 88 2.62 -13.58 3.84
CA GLY A 88 3.25 -12.88 4.96
C GLY A 88 2.37 -11.84 5.65
N VAL A 89 1.26 -11.41 5.04
CA VAL A 89 0.42 -10.30 5.55
C VAL A 89 -1.06 -10.66 5.69
N ILE A 90 -1.54 -11.74 5.07
CA ILE A 90 -2.93 -12.21 5.14
C ILE A 90 -2.97 -13.67 5.59
N ARG A 91 -3.70 -13.95 6.67
CA ARG A 91 -3.97 -15.33 7.09
C ARG A 91 -5.15 -15.94 6.30
N PRO A 92 -5.20 -17.27 6.15
CA PRO A 92 -6.23 -17.92 5.31
C PRO A 92 -7.67 -17.71 5.78
N ASP A 93 -7.87 -17.42 7.07
CA ASP A 93 -9.16 -17.19 7.71
C ASP A 93 -9.65 -15.74 7.62
N GLN A 94 -8.78 -14.80 7.26
CA GLN A 94 -9.08 -13.37 7.17
C GLN A 94 -9.83 -13.00 5.89
N ALA A 95 -10.72 -12.02 6.00
CA ALA A 95 -11.33 -11.33 4.87
C ALA A 95 -10.51 -10.08 4.51
N PHE A 96 -10.47 -9.75 3.22
CA PHE A 96 -9.83 -8.54 2.75
C PHE A 96 -10.77 -7.68 1.89
N ALA A 97 -10.43 -6.40 1.76
CA ALA A 97 -11.00 -5.48 0.78
C ALA A 97 -9.90 -4.76 0.02
N VAL A 98 -10.18 -4.33 -1.20
CA VAL A 98 -9.31 -3.42 -1.94
C VAL A 98 -9.92 -2.03 -1.93
N ARG A 99 -9.14 -1.05 -1.48
CA ARG A 99 -9.44 0.37 -1.57
C ARG A 99 -8.56 0.97 -2.65
N ALA A 100 -9.17 1.43 -3.74
CA ALA A 100 -8.42 1.99 -4.86
C ALA A 100 -8.67 3.48 -5.03
N GLU A 101 -7.61 4.22 -5.32
CA GLU A 101 -7.66 5.62 -5.71
C GLU A 101 -6.88 5.81 -7.02
N ARG A 102 -7.44 6.61 -7.92
CA ARG A 102 -6.89 6.86 -9.25
C ARG A 102 -6.85 8.36 -9.50
N VAL A 103 -5.67 8.86 -9.82
CA VAL A 103 -5.41 10.27 -10.14
C VAL A 103 -4.78 10.37 -11.54
N GLY A 104 -5.25 11.30 -12.36
CA GLY A 104 -4.76 11.50 -13.74
C GLY A 104 -5.75 11.00 -14.80
N GLN A 105 -5.27 10.76 -16.02
CA GLN A 105 -6.09 10.34 -17.17
C GLN A 105 -5.86 8.87 -17.49
N HIS A 106 -6.94 8.08 -17.48
CA HIS A 106 -6.93 6.64 -17.73
C HIS A 106 -8.26 6.26 -18.39
N ASP A 107 -8.29 5.14 -19.10
CA ASP A 107 -9.49 4.53 -19.69
C ASP A 107 -10.28 3.64 -18.71
N PHE A 108 -9.82 3.54 -17.46
CA PHE A 108 -10.44 2.76 -16.39
C PHE A 108 -10.71 3.60 -15.13
N THR A 109 -11.60 3.10 -14.27
CA THR A 109 -12.01 3.74 -13.02
C THR A 109 -11.28 3.17 -11.81
N SER A 110 -11.39 3.83 -10.66
CA SER A 110 -10.90 3.27 -9.39
C SER A 110 -11.59 1.95 -9.04
N MET A 111 -12.86 1.77 -9.43
CA MET A 111 -13.59 0.53 -9.20
C MET A 111 -13.01 -0.62 -10.03
N ASP A 112 -12.59 -0.35 -11.27
CA ASP A 112 -11.92 -1.33 -12.13
C ASP A 112 -10.55 -1.73 -11.55
N VAL A 113 -9.79 -0.77 -11.02
CA VAL A 113 -8.53 -1.03 -10.31
C VAL A 113 -8.77 -1.92 -9.10
N ALA A 114 -9.76 -1.59 -8.25
CA ALA A 114 -10.08 -2.37 -7.07
C ALA A 114 -10.47 -3.81 -7.41
N ALA A 115 -11.33 -3.99 -8.42
CA ALA A 115 -11.72 -5.31 -8.90
C ALA A 115 -10.52 -6.11 -9.44
N ARG A 116 -9.66 -5.45 -10.23
CA ARG A 116 -8.52 -6.12 -10.86
C ARG A 116 -7.43 -6.52 -9.87
N VAL A 117 -7.11 -5.64 -8.91
CA VAL A 117 -6.19 -5.95 -7.80
C VAL A 117 -6.80 -7.03 -6.91
N GLY A 118 -8.10 -6.96 -6.61
CA GLY A 118 -8.78 -7.98 -5.79
C GLY A 118 -8.71 -9.38 -6.42
N GLN A 119 -8.89 -9.47 -7.74
CA GLN A 119 -8.70 -10.71 -8.48
C GLN A 119 -7.24 -11.19 -8.41
N ALA A 120 -6.26 -10.30 -8.59
CA ALA A 120 -4.84 -10.62 -8.50
C ALA A 120 -4.42 -11.18 -7.13
N VAL A 121 -4.93 -10.59 -6.05
CA VAL A 121 -4.68 -11.02 -4.66
C VAL A 121 -5.22 -12.43 -4.44
N ILE A 122 -6.46 -12.70 -4.86
CA ILE A 122 -7.09 -14.03 -4.76
C ILE A 122 -6.28 -15.06 -5.54
N ASP A 123 -5.93 -14.75 -6.79
CA ASP A 123 -5.23 -15.68 -7.66
C ASP A 123 -3.79 -15.94 -7.17
N SER A 124 -3.14 -14.93 -6.58
CA SER A 124 -1.82 -15.08 -5.95
C SER A 124 -1.89 -15.99 -4.75
N TYR A 125 -2.75 -15.65 -3.80
CA TYR A 125 -2.90 -16.39 -2.56
C TYR A 125 -3.30 -17.84 -2.80
N LYS A 126 -4.25 -18.06 -3.73
CA LYS A 126 -4.72 -19.40 -4.08
C LYS A 126 -3.65 -20.23 -4.76
N ALA A 127 -2.79 -19.64 -5.59
CA ALA A 127 -1.69 -20.39 -6.19
C ALA A 127 -0.64 -20.81 -5.16
N SER A 128 -0.37 -19.97 -4.15
CA SER A 128 0.63 -20.26 -3.12
C SER A 128 0.12 -21.21 -2.03
N THR A 129 -1.17 -21.17 -1.69
CA THR A 129 -1.73 -21.88 -0.51
C THR A 129 -2.84 -22.87 -0.83
N GLY A 130 -3.39 -22.85 -2.05
CA GLY A 130 -4.61 -23.58 -2.41
C GLY A 130 -5.91 -22.97 -1.88
N VAL A 131 -5.85 -21.94 -1.03
CA VAL A 131 -7.02 -21.32 -0.39
C VAL A 131 -7.46 -20.07 -1.15
N ARG A 132 -8.78 -19.92 -1.34
CA ARG A 132 -9.37 -18.69 -1.87
C ARG A 132 -9.72 -17.76 -0.71
N LEU A 133 -9.09 -16.59 -0.65
CA LEU A 133 -9.40 -15.56 0.35
C LEU A 133 -10.87 -15.09 0.25
N LYS A 134 -11.43 -14.69 1.39
CA LYS A 134 -12.76 -14.09 1.48
C LYS A 134 -12.67 -12.59 1.21
N VAL A 135 -13.66 -12.05 0.51
CA VAL A 135 -13.78 -10.60 0.29
C VAL A 135 -14.92 -10.08 1.17
N ASN A 136 -14.64 -9.07 1.98
CA ASN A 136 -15.65 -8.34 2.76
C ASN A 136 -15.42 -6.85 2.54
N LEU A 137 -16.34 -6.17 1.83
CA LEU A 137 -16.18 -4.75 1.50
C LEU A 137 -16.54 -3.82 2.66
N ASP A 138 -17.32 -4.32 3.64
CA ASP A 138 -17.85 -3.55 4.76
C ASP A 138 -16.93 -3.64 5.98
N GLU A 139 -16.57 -4.85 6.39
CA GLU A 139 -15.73 -5.12 7.57
C GLU A 139 -14.57 -6.09 7.24
N PRO A 140 -13.56 -5.64 6.48
CA PRO A 140 -12.37 -6.44 6.19
C PRO A 140 -11.44 -6.53 7.40
N ASP A 141 -10.75 -7.66 7.56
CA ASP A 141 -9.62 -7.78 8.49
C ASP A 141 -8.37 -7.10 7.93
N ILE A 142 -8.21 -7.12 6.61
CA ILE A 142 -7.08 -6.53 5.87
C ILE A 142 -7.60 -5.60 4.78
N GLU A 143 -7.16 -4.34 4.79
CA GLU A 143 -7.34 -3.44 3.65
C GLU A 143 -6.08 -3.44 2.79
N ILE A 144 -6.24 -3.73 1.50
CA ILE A 144 -5.20 -3.52 0.49
C ILE A 144 -5.49 -2.19 -0.20
N TYR A 145 -4.54 -1.30 -0.18
CA TYR A 145 -4.65 0.00 -0.82
C TYR A 145 -3.91 -0.02 -2.16
N ALA A 146 -4.63 0.33 -3.23
CA ALA A 146 -4.09 0.45 -4.58
C ALA A 146 -4.19 1.90 -5.04
N PHE A 147 -3.06 2.59 -5.13
CA PHE A 147 -3.02 3.97 -5.61
C PHE A 147 -2.39 4.04 -6.99
N VAL A 148 -3.15 4.57 -7.95
CA VAL A 148 -2.71 4.79 -9.32
C VAL A 148 -2.58 6.28 -9.56
N ARG A 149 -1.42 6.71 -10.06
CA ARG A 149 -1.20 8.07 -10.52
C ARG A 149 -0.36 8.09 -11.76
N ASP A 150 -0.90 8.69 -12.81
CA ASP A 150 -0.23 8.78 -14.11
C ASP A 150 0.21 7.38 -14.58
N GLN A 151 1.48 7.00 -14.49
CA GLN A 151 1.93 5.62 -14.79
C GLN A 151 2.44 4.86 -13.56
N GLU A 152 2.43 5.47 -12.37
CA GLU A 152 2.87 4.86 -11.12
C GLU A 152 1.72 4.13 -10.42
N LEU A 153 1.99 2.91 -9.96
CA LEU A 153 1.15 2.11 -9.09
C LEU A 153 1.86 1.91 -7.75
N LEU A 154 1.13 2.17 -6.67
CA LEU A 154 1.49 1.77 -5.31
C LEU A 154 0.49 0.71 -4.82
N ILE A 155 1.01 -0.35 -4.21
CA ILE A 155 0.21 -1.33 -3.46
C ILE A 155 0.79 -1.41 -2.05
N GLY A 156 -0.07 -1.26 -1.05
CA GLY A 156 0.26 -1.48 0.35
C GLY A 156 -0.94 -1.65 1.25
#